data_AF-A0A9E3J0V6-F1
#
_entry.id   AF-A0A9E3J0V6-F1
#
_cell.length_a   1.000
_cell.length_b   1.000
_cell.length_c   1.000
_cell.angle_alpha   90.00
_cell.angle_beta   90.00
_cell.angle_gamma   90.00
#
_symmetry.space_group_name_H-M   'P 1'
#
loop_
_entity.id
_entity.type
_entity.pdbx_description
1 polymer ?
#
loop_
_entity_poly.entity_id
_entity_poly.type
_entity_poly.pdbx_seq_one_letter_code
_entity_poly.pdbx_strand_id
1 'polypeptide(L)'
;KIGPERWIAVCAAAAAGLEPALGLPFATVPILIAAFVLGLITQGAKIATDTIVQSSVDDGFRGRIFSVYDVLFNIAFVGAAAVAALILPPDGRSVTLVLTVAVLYAAVAVAMTKERRMARER
;
A
#
# COMPACT_ATOMS: atom_id res chain seq x y z
N LYS A 1 18.09 -11.92 -4.56
CA LYS A 1 17.56 -10.56 -4.31
C LYS A 1 16.12 -10.48 -4.84
N ILE A 2 15.17 -9.97 -4.06
CA ILE A 2 13.80 -9.74 -4.51
C ILE A 2 13.78 -8.42 -5.29
N GLY A 3 13.21 -8.39 -6.49
CA GLY A 3 13.09 -7.15 -7.28
C GLY A 3 12.00 -6.23 -6.71
N PRO A 4 12.04 -4.91 -6.99
CA PRO A 4 11.19 -3.92 -6.31
C PRO A 4 9.69 -4.16 -6.53
N GLU A 5 9.24 -4.48 -7.74
CA GLU A 5 7.81 -4.76 -8.01
C GLU A 5 7.36 -6.07 -7.32
N ARG A 6 8.27 -7.03 -7.11
CA ARG A 6 7.98 -8.29 -6.40
C ARG A 6 7.84 -8.02 -4.90
N TRP A 7 8.65 -7.10 -4.40
CA TRP A 7 8.57 -6.66 -3.02
C TRP A 7 7.25 -5.94 -2.75
N ILE A 8 6.82 -5.03 -3.64
CA ILE A 8 5.51 -4.38 -3.54
C ILE A 8 4.37 -5.41 -3.52
N ALA A 9 4.42 -6.43 -4.39
CA ALA A 9 3.43 -7.51 -4.39
C ALA A 9 3.39 -8.29 -3.06
N VAL A 10 4.54 -8.58 -2.47
CA VAL A 10 4.63 -9.26 -1.16
C VAL A 10 4.09 -8.38 -0.05
N CYS A 11 4.44 -7.09 -0.02
CA CYS A 11 3.91 -6.10 0.91
C CYS A 11 2.37 -6.04 0.83
N ALA A 12 1.82 -5.93 -0.38
CA ALA A 12 0.37 -5.87 -0.59
C ALA A 12 -0.33 -7.18 -0.20
N ALA A 13 0.24 -8.34 -0.55
CA ALA A 13 -0.32 -9.63 -0.15
C ALA A 13 -0.31 -9.83 1.37
N ALA A 14 0.76 -9.39 2.05
CA ALA A 14 0.85 -9.43 3.50
C ALA A 14 -0.20 -8.52 4.13
N ALA A 15 -0.39 -7.30 3.62
CA ALA A 15 -1.44 -6.39 4.10
C ALA A 15 -2.83 -6.99 3.94
N ALA A 16 -3.14 -7.53 2.75
CA ALA A 16 -4.43 -8.14 2.44
C ALA A 16 -4.83 -9.27 3.41
N GLY A 17 -3.86 -10.00 3.96
CA GLY A 17 -4.10 -11.04 4.95
C GLY A 17 -4.09 -10.54 6.39
N LEU A 18 -3.08 -9.74 6.76
CA LEU A 18 -2.86 -9.32 8.15
C LEU A 18 -3.85 -8.26 8.61
N GLU A 19 -4.24 -7.35 7.73
CA GLU A 19 -5.21 -6.29 8.05
C GLU A 19 -6.56 -6.84 8.52
N PRO A 20 -7.26 -7.73 7.79
CA PRO A 20 -8.51 -8.30 8.28
C PRO A 20 -8.28 -9.25 9.47
N ALA A 21 -7.19 -10.02 9.48
CA ALA A 21 -6.89 -10.94 10.59
C ALA A 21 -6.73 -10.21 11.94
N LEU A 22 -6.15 -9.00 11.92
CA LEU A 22 -5.90 -8.20 13.11
C LEU A 22 -6.98 -7.12 13.34
N GLY A 23 -7.67 -6.67 12.29
CA GLY A 23 -8.66 -5.58 12.34
C GLY A 23 -10.09 -6.04 12.66
N LEU A 24 -10.52 -7.20 12.14
CA LEU A 24 -11.88 -7.72 12.37
C LEU A 24 -12.23 -8.05 13.84
N PRO A 25 -11.27 -8.42 14.72
CA PRO A 25 -11.57 -8.58 16.14
C PRO A 25 -11.99 -7.28 16.85
N PHE A 26 -11.72 -6.10 16.27
CA PHE A 26 -11.97 -4.78 16.88
C PHE A 26 -11.44 -4.62 18.31
N ALA A 27 -10.35 -5.33 18.62
CA ALA A 27 -9.67 -5.29 19.90
C ALA A 27 -8.45 -4.38 19.83
N THR A 28 -8.19 -3.64 20.91
CA THR A 28 -7.13 -2.61 20.96
C THR A 28 -5.75 -3.17 20.61
N VAL A 29 -5.36 -4.29 21.20
CA VAL A 29 -4.02 -4.87 20.99
C VAL A 29 -3.81 -5.32 19.54
N PRO A 30 -4.70 -6.14 18.94
CA PRO A 30 -4.62 -6.47 17.51
C PRO A 30 -4.58 -5.25 16.59
N ILE A 31 -5.38 -4.23 16.84
CA ILE A 31 -5.39 -2.99 16.03
C ILE A 31 -4.04 -2.26 16.11
N LEU A 32 -3.43 -2.17 17.30
CA LEU A 32 -2.10 -1.54 17.44
C LEU A 32 -1.03 -2.32 16.67
N ILE A 33 -1.10 -3.65 16.71
CA ILE A 33 -0.21 -4.52 15.91
C ILE A 33 -0.46 -4.29 14.42
N ALA A 34 -1.73 -4.24 13.99
CA ALA A 34 -2.10 -3.99 12.60
C ALA A 34 -1.55 -2.63 12.12
N ALA A 35 -1.75 -1.57 12.89
CA ALA A 35 -1.26 -0.23 12.56
C ALA A 35 0.27 -0.20 12.40
N PHE A 36 1.01 -0.82 13.31
CA PHE A 36 2.46 -0.92 13.24
C PHE A 36 2.92 -1.69 11.98
N VAL A 37 2.36 -2.89 11.77
CA VAL A 37 2.73 -3.74 10.63
C VAL A 37 2.37 -3.11 9.30
N LEU A 38 1.17 -2.51 9.18
CA LEU A 38 0.74 -1.80 7.97
C LEU A 38 1.61 -0.56 7.73
N GLY A 39 2.07 0.12 8.79
CA GLY A 39 3.07 1.17 8.70
C GLY A 39 4.38 0.67 8.07
N LEU A 40 4.92 -0.45 8.56
CA LEU A 40 6.13 -1.06 7.99
C LEU A 40 5.94 -1.50 6.54
N ILE A 41 4.80 -2.11 6.22
CA ILE A 41 4.45 -2.52 4.86
C ILE A 41 4.39 -1.31 3.93
N THR A 42 3.74 -0.22 4.36
CA THR A 42 3.61 1.01 3.57
C THR A 42 4.97 1.61 3.28
N GLN A 43 5.84 1.72 4.30
CA GLN A 43 7.19 2.22 4.11
C GLN A 43 8.04 1.32 3.21
N GLY A 44 7.93 -0.01 3.38
CA GLY A 44 8.63 -0.99 2.55
C GLY A 44 8.22 -0.90 1.07
N ALA A 45 6.92 -0.78 0.80
CA ALA A 45 6.40 -0.60 -0.56
C ALA A 45 6.79 0.78 -1.14
N LYS A 46 6.75 1.85 -0.33
CA LYS A 46 7.15 3.20 -0.76
C LYS A 46 8.59 3.20 -1.26
N ILE A 47 9.54 2.66 -0.49
CA ILE A 47 10.97 2.60 -0.89
C ILE A 47 11.17 1.91 -2.24
N ALA A 48 10.50 0.77 -2.46
CA ALA A 48 10.58 0.07 -3.73
C ALA A 48 9.97 0.89 -4.88
N THR A 49 8.86 1.58 -4.63
CA THR A 49 8.21 2.43 -5.63
C THR A 49 9.06 3.64 -5.98
N ASP A 50 9.66 4.31 -4.98
CA ASP A 50 10.59 5.42 -5.17
C ASP A 50 11.78 4.98 -6.03
N THR A 51 12.30 3.78 -5.80
CA THR A 51 13.38 3.19 -6.59
C THR A 51 12.97 2.99 -8.05
N ILE A 52 11.77 2.45 -8.30
CA ILE A 52 11.25 2.24 -9.66
C ILE A 52 11.07 3.58 -10.40
N VAL A 53 10.48 4.58 -9.74
CA VAL A 53 10.27 5.91 -10.33
C VAL A 53 11.62 6.54 -10.68
N GLN A 54 12.60 6.48 -9.78
CA GLN A 54 13.92 7.04 -10.01
C GLN A 54 14.72 6.32 -11.10
N SER A 55 14.56 5.00 -11.25
CA SER A 55 15.24 4.22 -12.29
C SER A 55 14.59 4.35 -13.68
N SER A 56 13.36 4.87 -13.75
CA SER A 56 12.60 5.01 -15.00
C SER A 56 12.71 6.40 -15.62
N VAL A 57 13.47 7.32 -15.02
CA VAL A 57 13.56 8.73 -15.40
C VAL A 57 15.01 9.15 -15.56
N ASP A 58 15.31 9.89 -16.63
CA ASP A 58 16.63 10.49 -16.87
C ASP A 58 17.08 11.41 -15.73
N ASP A 59 18.37 11.38 -15.40
CA ASP A 59 18.96 12.09 -14.26
C ASP A 59 18.62 13.60 -14.25
N GLY A 60 18.59 14.25 -15.43
CA GLY A 60 18.27 15.68 -15.57
C GLY A 60 16.82 16.06 -15.22
N PHE A 61 15.93 15.08 -15.07
CA PHE A 61 14.52 15.28 -14.72
C PHE A 61 14.12 14.58 -13.41
N ARG A 62 14.96 13.68 -12.87
CA ARG A 62 14.65 12.86 -11.69
C ARG A 62 14.11 13.67 -10.52
N GLY A 63 14.75 14.78 -10.16
CA GLY A 63 14.31 15.63 -9.03
C GLY A 63 12.91 16.20 -9.22
N ARG A 64 12.59 16.70 -10.43
CA ARG A 64 11.27 17.28 -10.74
C ARG A 64 10.17 16.23 -10.75
N ILE A 65 10.42 15.08 -11.39
CA ILE A 65 9.45 13.99 -11.42
C ILE A 65 9.23 13.41 -10.02
N PHE A 66 10.31 13.27 -9.23
CA PHE A 66 10.22 12.77 -7.86
C PHE A 66 9.40 13.70 -6.96
N SER A 67 9.55 15.02 -7.07
CA SER A 67 8.71 15.97 -6.31
C SER A 67 7.23 15.86 -6.66
N VAL A 68 6.87 15.73 -7.94
CA VAL A 68 5.47 15.53 -8.36
C VAL A 68 4.93 14.21 -7.80
N TYR A 69 5.71 13.13 -7.92
CA TYR A 69 5.34 11.83 -7.41
C TYR A 69 5.12 11.83 -5.88
N ASP A 70 6.03 12.44 -5.11
CA ASP A 70 5.91 12.47 -3.65
C ASP A 70 4.71 13.31 -3.19
N VAL A 71 4.42 14.44 -3.87
CA VAL A 71 3.20 15.22 -3.58
C VAL A 71 1.94 14.38 -3.87
N LEU A 72 1.87 13.69 -5.01
CA LEU A 72 0.73 12.82 -5.34
C LEU A 72 0.55 11.69 -4.32
N PHE A 73 1.64 11.05 -3.90
CA PHE A 73 1.62 10.02 -2.88
C PHE A 73 1.08 10.55 -1.54
N ASN A 74 1.59 11.69 -1.08
CA ASN A 74 1.14 12.30 0.18
C ASN A 74 -0.33 12.77 0.10
N ILE A 75 -0.77 13.32 -1.03
CA ILE A 75 -2.17 13.67 -1.25
C ILE A 75 -3.06 12.42 -1.18
N ALA A 76 -2.66 11.32 -1.83
CA ALA A 76 -3.41 10.07 -1.76
C ALA A 76 -3.44 9.51 -0.33
N PHE A 77 -2.33 9.56 0.41
CA PHE A 77 -2.22 9.07 1.77
C PHE A 77 -3.12 9.85 2.74
N VAL A 78 -3.02 11.19 2.73
CA VAL A 78 -3.87 12.06 3.56
C VAL A 78 -5.34 11.98 3.12
N GLY A 79 -5.59 11.89 1.82
CA GLY A 79 -6.93 11.73 1.25
C GLY A 79 -7.60 10.43 1.70
N ALA A 80 -6.87 9.32 1.75
CA ALA A 80 -7.39 8.05 2.28
C ALA A 80 -7.78 8.17 3.75
N ALA A 81 -6.94 8.83 4.57
CA ALA A 81 -7.26 9.08 5.98
C ALA A 81 -8.50 9.98 6.13
N ALA A 82 -8.64 11.02 5.30
CA ALA A 82 -9.80 11.90 5.31
C ALA A 82 -11.08 11.16 4.91
N VAL A 83 -11.04 10.34 3.86
CA VAL A 83 -12.18 9.50 3.45
C VAL A 83 -12.55 8.52 4.56
N ALA A 84 -11.56 7.85 5.17
CA ALA A 84 -11.80 6.95 6.29
C ALA A 84 -12.52 7.67 7.44
N ALA A 85 -12.05 8.87 7.83
CA ALA A 85 -12.67 9.67 8.88
C ALA A 85 -14.13 10.07 8.58
N LEU A 86 -14.51 10.25 7.32
CA LEU A 86 -15.88 10.61 6.91
C LEU A 86 -16.84 9.42 6.90
N ILE A 87 -16.35 8.21 6.60
CA ILE A 87 -17.19 7.01 6.45
C ILE A 87 -17.23 6.14 7.71
N LEU A 88 -16.30 6.32 8.64
CA LEU A 88 -16.22 5.51 9.84
C LEU A 88 -17.41 5.83 10.77
N PRO A 89 -18.08 4.81 11.32
CA PRO A 89 -19.08 5.05 12.36
C PRO A 89 -18.45 5.69 13.60
N PRO A 90 -19.25 6.31 14.48
CA PRO A 90 -18.74 7.00 15.68
C PRO A 90 -17.96 6.10 16.64
N ASP A 91 -18.20 4.79 16.63
CA ASP A 91 -17.46 3.80 17.43
C ASP A 91 -16.15 3.33 16.77
N GLY A 92 -15.85 3.81 15.56
CA GLY A 92 -14.67 3.49 14.77
C GLY A 92 -14.69 2.12 14.11
N ARG A 93 -15.79 1.36 14.21
CA ARG A 93 -15.84 -0.05 13.79
C ARG A 93 -16.58 -0.20 12.47
N SER A 94 -15.88 -0.63 11.43
CA SER A 94 -16.49 -0.90 10.12
C SER A 94 -15.88 -2.13 9.47
N VAL A 95 -16.63 -3.25 9.52
CA VAL A 95 -16.26 -4.49 8.83
C VAL A 95 -16.15 -4.23 7.32
N THR A 96 -17.09 -3.46 6.75
CA THR A 96 -17.08 -3.11 5.34
C THR A 96 -15.80 -2.37 4.95
N LEU A 97 -15.33 -1.44 5.78
CA LEU A 97 -14.08 -0.71 5.50
C LEU A 97 -12.88 -1.65 5.51
N VAL A 98 -12.75 -2.47 6.57
CA VAL A 98 -11.66 -3.44 6.70
C VAL A 98 -11.62 -4.39 5.49
N LEU A 99 -12.76 -4.97 5.12
CA LEU A 99 -12.82 -5.87 3.97
C LEU A 99 -12.54 -5.16 2.65
N THR A 100 -12.97 -3.90 2.50
CA THR A 100 -12.70 -3.12 1.29
C THR A 100 -11.20 -2.86 1.13
N VAL A 101 -10.52 -2.45 2.19
CA VAL A 101 -9.07 -2.21 2.19
C VAL A 101 -8.31 -3.52 1.93
N ALA A 102 -8.73 -4.63 2.52
CA ALA A 102 -8.13 -5.94 2.29
C ALA A 102 -8.23 -6.36 0.81
N VAL A 103 -9.40 -6.15 0.18
CA VAL A 103 -9.61 -6.41 -1.24
C VAL A 103 -8.76 -5.50 -2.12
N LEU A 104 -8.62 -4.22 -1.77
CA LEU A 104 -7.74 -3.30 -2.49
C LEU A 104 -6.28 -3.76 -2.45
N TYR A 105 -5.78 -4.17 -1.28
CA TYR A 105 -4.44 -4.75 -1.15
C TYR A 105 -4.29 -6.04 -1.95
N ALA A 106 -5.28 -6.92 -1.94
CA ALA A 106 -5.27 -8.15 -2.75
C ALA A 106 -5.22 -7.83 -4.26
N ALA A 107 -6.01 -6.84 -4.72
CA ALA A 107 -6.01 -6.39 -6.10
C ALA A 107 -4.63 -5.84 -6.53
N VAL A 108 -3.98 -5.04 -5.68
CA VAL A 108 -2.61 -4.54 -5.92
C VAL A 108 -1.62 -5.70 -6.03
N ALA A 109 -1.70 -6.69 -5.14
CA ALA A 109 -0.83 -7.87 -5.18
C ALA A 109 -1.00 -8.65 -6.51
N VAL A 110 -2.23 -8.83 -6.96
CA VAL A 110 -2.54 -9.51 -8.24
C VAL A 110 -2.06 -8.69 -9.44
N ALA A 111 -2.27 -7.37 -9.44
CA ALA A 111 -1.82 -6.50 -10.53
C ALA A 111 -0.30 -6.55 -10.70
N MET A 112 0.45 -6.37 -9.61
CA MET A 112 1.92 -6.38 -9.60
C MET A 112 2.51 -7.74 -10.03
N THR A 113 1.85 -8.84 -9.68
CA THR A 113 2.27 -10.18 -10.11
C THR A 113 1.97 -10.43 -11.59
N LYS A 114 0.84 -9.94 -12.10
CA LYS A 114 0.46 -10.06 -13.51
C LYS A 114 1.40 -9.27 -14.43
N GLU A 115 1.69 -8.02 -14.12
CA GLU A 115 2.60 -7.18 -14.92
C GLU A 115 3.98 -7.82 -15.09
N ARG A 116 4.52 -8.39 -14.00
CA ARG A 116 5.76 -9.14 -14.04
C ARG A 116 5.70 -10.39 -14.91
N ARG A 117 4.58 -11.11 -14.90
CA ARG A 117 4.40 -12.29 -15.72
C ARG A 117 4.43 -11.91 -17.20
N MET A 118 3.70 -10.86 -17.58
CA MET A 118 3.68 -10.35 -18.95
C MET A 118 5.06 -9.86 -19.40
N ALA A 119 5.83 -9.21 -18.52
CA ALA A 119 7.18 -8.76 -18.83
C ALA A 119 8.20 -9.91 -18.97
N ARG A 120 7.93 -11.09 -18.40
CA ARG A 120 8.76 -12.30 -18.60
C ARG A 120 8.45 -13.05 -19.89
N GLU A 121 7.24 -12.91 -20.41
CA GLU A 121 6.76 -13.59 -21.62
C GLU A 121 7.08 -12.79 -22.91
N ARG A 122 7.63 -11.57 -22.77
CA ARG A 122 8.15 -10.73 -23.86
C ARG A 122 9.67 -10.83 -23.95
#